data_AF-A0A7S1U7H7-F1
#
_entry.id   AF-A0A7S1U7H7-F1
#
_cell.length_a   1.000
_cell.length_b   1.000
_cell.length_c   1.000
_cell.angle_alpha   90.00
_cell.angle_beta   90.00
_cell.angle_gamma   90.00
#
_symmetry.space_group_name_H-M   'P 1'
#
loop_
_entity.id
_entity.type
_entity.pdbx_description
1 polymer ?
#
loop_
_entity_poly.entity_id
_entity_poly.type
_entity_poly.pdbx_seq_one_letter_code
_entity_poly.pdbx_strand_id
1 'polypeptide(L)'
;ILGLYERTKLLNVVATGGTREVQHGDALVIMAVDVLLEAAEAGVGDAQRWALWAAFALRRAIAASPCNHRLKLQALLAQRALAAYAPAIATFNSLQVKHVQMDTLSYLLLPSLLRLGFFSEAMLQCEHVKRMHRGAAREASEWSAKAIALGNYMQAAEIVHFQGARMDV
;
A
#
# COMPACT_ATOMS: atom_id res chain seq x y z
N ILE A 1 15.32 10.90 15.81
CA ILE A 1 14.08 10.16 15.45
C ILE A 1 13.97 8.83 16.20
N LEU A 2 14.89 7.89 16.01
CA LEU A 2 14.82 6.57 16.68
C LEU A 2 14.84 6.62 18.21
N GLY A 3 15.64 7.51 18.81
CA GLY A 3 15.63 7.70 20.27
C GLY A 3 14.31 8.27 20.81
N LEU A 4 13.56 9.04 20.01
CA LEU A 4 12.23 9.53 20.37
C LEU A 4 11.19 8.42 20.24
N TYR A 5 11.27 7.61 19.17
CA TYR A 5 10.42 6.44 18.98
C TYR A 5 10.54 5.44 20.15
N GLU A 6 11.76 5.16 20.60
CA GLU A 6 12.00 4.31 21.76
C GLU A 6 11.40 4.90 23.05
N ARG A 7 11.44 6.22 23.24
CA ARG A 7 10.78 6.89 24.37
C ARG A 7 9.26 6.81 24.30
N THR A 8 8.68 6.79 23.11
CA THR A 8 7.23 6.62 22.94
C THR A 8 6.75 5.19 23.15
N LYS A 9 7.64 4.18 23.24
CA LYS A 9 7.24 2.82 23.61
C LYS A 9 6.55 2.76 24.98
N LEU A 10 6.87 3.68 25.88
CA LEU A 10 6.22 3.80 27.19
C LEU A 10 4.72 4.13 27.07
N LEU A 11 4.30 4.82 26.01
CA LEU A 11 2.88 5.09 25.73
C LEU A 11 2.13 3.83 25.27
N ASN A 12 2.84 2.78 24.85
CA ASN A 12 2.25 1.50 24.45
C ASN A 12 2.09 0.54 25.63
N VAL A 13 2.58 0.89 26.84
CA VAL A 13 2.61 0.00 28.02
C VAL A 13 1.21 -0.29 28.60
N VAL A 14 0.20 0.52 28.25
CA VAL A 14 -1.19 0.33 28.70
C VAL A 14 -2.08 -0.28 27.60
N ALA A 15 -1.59 -0.37 26.37
CA ALA A 15 -2.32 -1.02 25.30
C ALA A 15 -2.26 -2.54 25.51
N THR A 16 -3.29 -3.07 26.17
CA THR A 16 -3.69 -4.48 26.18
C THR A 16 -4.21 -4.91 24.81
N GLY A 17 -3.58 -4.37 23.76
CA GLY A 17 -3.88 -4.60 22.37
C GLY A 17 -3.05 -5.74 21.86
N GLY A 18 -3.69 -6.73 21.22
CA GLY A 18 -2.97 -7.82 20.59
C GLY A 18 -1.92 -7.30 19.59
N THR A 19 -1.02 -8.19 19.15
CA THR A 19 0.05 -7.92 18.17
C THR A 19 -0.38 -7.28 16.84
N ARG A 20 -1.69 -7.06 16.64
CA ARG A 20 -2.32 -6.42 15.49
C ARG A 20 -2.60 -4.92 15.68
N GLU A 21 -2.44 -4.37 16.87
CA GLU A 21 -2.72 -2.97 17.13
C GLU A 21 -1.58 -2.04 16.71
N VAL A 22 -1.97 -0.91 16.11
CA VAL A 22 -1.05 0.14 15.67
C VAL A 22 -0.50 0.87 16.90
N GLN A 23 0.81 1.06 16.92
CA GLN A 23 1.49 1.68 18.06
C GLN A 23 1.36 3.21 17.99
N HIS A 24 1.18 3.88 19.12
CA HIS A 24 0.98 5.34 19.16
C HIS A 24 2.18 6.12 18.60
N GLY A 25 3.39 5.59 18.77
CA GLY A 25 4.62 6.17 18.23
C GLY A 25 4.78 6.05 16.71
N ASP A 26 3.99 5.22 16.02
CA ASP A 26 4.15 5.00 14.58
C ASP A 26 3.87 6.27 13.78
N ALA A 27 2.90 7.10 14.20
CA ALA A 27 2.58 8.36 13.53
C ALA A 27 3.78 9.34 13.52
N LEU A 28 4.58 9.36 14.60
CA LEU A 28 5.78 10.20 14.66
C LEU A 28 6.86 9.72 13.70
N VAL A 29 7.02 8.40 13.55
CA VAL A 29 7.96 7.84 12.57
C VAL A 29 7.51 8.16 11.16
N ILE A 30 6.21 8.01 10.88
CA ILE A 30 5.62 8.33 9.58
C ILE A 30 5.91 9.78 9.21
N MET A 31 5.60 10.73 10.08
CA MET A 31 5.87 12.15 9.82
C MET A 31 7.37 12.44 9.64
N ALA A 32 8.23 11.84 10.46
CA ALA A 32 9.67 12.04 10.33
C ALA A 32 10.22 11.47 9.02
N VAL A 33 9.67 10.35 8.55
CA VAL A 33 10.01 9.73 7.27
C VAL A 33 9.53 10.57 6.09
N ASP A 34 8.33 11.13 6.16
CA ASP A 34 7.79 12.00 5.10
C ASP A 34 8.73 13.19 4.86
N VAL A 35 9.17 13.86 5.93
CA VAL A 35 10.13 14.98 5.84
C VAL A 35 11.47 14.55 5.22
N LEU A 36 11.95 13.34 5.55
CA LEU A 36 13.19 12.82 4.98
C LEU A 36 13.05 12.48 3.49
N LEU A 37 11.92 11.91 3.08
CA LEU A 37 11.65 11.61 1.68
C LEU A 37 11.44 12.87 0.87
N GLU A 38 10.71 13.86 1.40
CA GLU A 38 10.54 15.17 0.77
C GLU A 38 11.89 15.89 0.60
N ALA A 39 12.76 15.86 1.63
CA ALA A 39 14.11 16.40 1.52
C ALA A 39 14.97 15.67 0.47
N ALA A 40 14.79 14.35 0.33
CA ALA A 40 15.46 13.55 -0.69
C ALA A 40 14.97 13.91 -2.09
N GLU A 41 13.66 14.06 -2.28
CA GLU A 41 13.04 14.43 -3.56
C GLU A 41 13.40 15.87 -3.98
N ALA A 42 13.46 16.80 -3.02
CA ALA A 42 13.88 18.18 -3.26
C ALA A 42 15.39 18.33 -3.52
N GLY A 43 16.18 17.26 -3.39
CA GLY A 43 17.63 17.29 -3.59
C GLY A 43 18.38 18.10 -2.53
N VAL A 44 17.79 18.28 -1.34
CA VAL A 44 18.39 19.09 -0.27
C VAL A 44 19.51 18.29 0.40
N GLY A 45 20.76 18.64 0.11
CA GLY A 45 21.93 17.95 0.67
C GLY A 45 22.12 16.54 0.09
N ASP A 46 22.42 15.56 0.94
CA ASP A 46 22.68 14.18 0.52
C ASP A 46 21.36 13.38 0.43
N ALA A 47 20.67 13.52 -0.69
CA ALA A 47 19.38 12.90 -0.97
C ALA A 47 19.38 11.37 -0.77
N GLN A 48 20.46 10.71 -1.18
CA GLN A 48 20.59 9.26 -1.04
C GLN A 48 20.70 8.86 0.43
N ARG A 49 21.43 9.64 1.23
CA ARG A 49 21.52 9.44 2.68
C ARG A 49 20.17 9.64 3.38
N TRP A 50 19.37 10.62 2.96
CA TRP A 50 18.04 10.83 3.53
C TRP A 50 17.08 9.67 3.24
N ALA A 51 17.06 9.19 2.00
CA ALA A 51 16.27 8.02 1.62
C ALA A 51 16.72 6.75 2.37
N LEU A 52 18.03 6.58 2.61
CA LEU A 52 18.57 5.48 3.40
C LEU A 52 18.11 5.54 4.87
N TRP A 53 18.16 6.74 5.48
CA TRP A 53 17.67 6.94 6.85
C TRP A 53 16.17 6.68 6.97
N ALA A 54 15.38 7.12 6.00
CA ALA A 54 13.96 6.84 5.92
C ALA A 54 13.69 5.33 5.87
N ALA A 55 14.35 4.60 4.95
CA ALA A 55 14.21 3.16 4.83
C ALA A 55 14.62 2.41 6.11
N PHE A 56 15.70 2.84 6.77
CA PHE A 56 16.16 2.25 8.03
C PHE A 56 15.16 2.48 9.18
N ALA A 57 14.65 3.71 9.33
CA ALA A 57 13.65 4.04 10.35
C ALA A 57 12.37 3.23 10.15
N LEU A 58 11.87 3.12 8.92
CA LEU A 58 10.69 2.34 8.56
C LEU A 58 10.88 0.86 8.85
N ARG A 59 12.03 0.27 8.50
CA ARG A 59 12.29 -1.16 8.75
C ARG A 59 12.24 -1.48 10.24
N ARG A 60 12.77 -0.60 11.09
CA ARG A 60 12.71 -0.74 12.54
C ARG A 60 11.30 -0.55 13.09
N ALA A 61 10.54 0.41 12.57
CA ALA A 61 9.15 0.62 12.97
C ALA A 61 8.23 -0.54 12.54
N ILE A 62 8.41 -1.09 11.33
CA ILE A 62 7.67 -2.27 10.86
C ILE A 62 7.99 -3.50 11.73
N ALA A 63 9.24 -3.66 12.18
CA ALA A 63 9.59 -4.75 13.09
C ALA A 63 8.87 -4.63 14.46
N ALA A 64 8.59 -3.41 14.92
CA ALA A 64 7.85 -3.15 16.15
C ALA A 64 6.31 -3.19 15.95
N SER A 65 5.84 -2.83 14.75
CA SER A 65 4.43 -2.71 14.38
C SER A 65 4.15 -3.35 13.01
N PRO A 66 4.22 -4.69 12.91
CA PRO A 66 4.20 -5.40 11.62
C PRO A 66 2.85 -5.34 10.91
N CYS A 67 1.77 -5.04 11.63
CA CYS A 67 0.42 -4.94 11.09
C CYS A 67 0.07 -3.53 10.58
N ASN A 68 0.94 -2.53 10.80
CA ASN A 68 0.67 -1.17 10.35
C ASN A 68 0.92 -1.04 8.83
N HIS A 69 -0.17 -0.93 8.07
CA HIS A 69 -0.14 -0.79 6.62
C HIS A 69 0.47 0.54 6.17
N ARG A 70 0.32 1.63 6.94
CA ARG A 70 0.89 2.95 6.58
C ARG A 70 2.42 2.90 6.56
N LEU A 71 3.03 2.24 7.54
CA LEU A 71 4.49 2.03 7.58
C LEU A 71 4.96 1.23 6.37
N LYS A 72 4.23 0.17 6.00
CA LYS A 72 4.55 -0.64 4.81
C LYS A 72 4.41 0.14 3.51
N LEU A 73 3.37 0.96 3.37
CA LEU A 73 3.17 1.82 2.20
C LEU A 73 4.30 2.87 2.07
N GLN A 74 4.66 3.54 3.16
CA GLN A 74 5.82 4.46 3.14
C GLN A 74 7.13 3.73 2.84
N ALA A 75 7.31 2.50 3.35
CA ALA A 75 8.51 1.72 3.06
C ALA A 75 8.64 1.42 1.56
N LEU A 76 7.53 1.15 0.86
CA LEU A 76 7.53 0.98 -0.60
C LEU A 76 8.01 2.25 -1.32
N LEU A 77 7.57 3.43 -0.87
CA LEU A 77 8.02 4.71 -1.43
C LEU A 77 9.52 4.95 -1.20
N ALA A 78 9.99 4.72 0.03
CA ALA A 78 11.41 4.85 0.38
C ALA A 78 12.30 3.86 -0.41
N GLN A 79 11.85 2.61 -0.55
CA GLN A 79 12.56 1.58 -1.33
C GLN A 79 12.58 1.92 -2.83
N ARG A 80 11.49 2.50 -3.36
CA ARG A 80 11.43 2.99 -4.73
C ARG A 80 12.43 4.14 -4.96
N ALA A 81 12.56 5.08 -4.02
CA ALA A 81 13.55 6.14 -4.09
C ALA A 81 15.00 5.61 -4.11
N LEU A 82 15.25 4.48 -3.44
CA LEU A 82 16.55 3.80 -3.41
C LEU A 82 16.76 2.77 -4.54
N ALA A 83 15.80 2.62 -5.46
CA ALA A 83 15.77 1.55 -6.46
C ALA A 83 15.90 0.12 -5.86
N ALA A 84 15.54 -0.06 -4.58
CA ALA A 84 15.61 -1.32 -3.86
C ALA A 84 14.35 -2.17 -4.09
N TYR A 85 14.26 -2.81 -5.25
CA TYR A 85 13.02 -3.49 -5.69
C TYR A 85 12.76 -4.84 -4.99
N ALA A 86 13.78 -5.65 -4.72
CA ALA A 86 13.60 -6.94 -4.04
C ALA A 86 12.93 -6.80 -2.66
N PRO A 87 13.37 -5.88 -1.78
CA PRO A 87 12.65 -5.63 -0.53
C PRO A 87 11.28 -4.97 -0.77
N ALA A 88 11.10 -4.18 -1.83
CA ALA A 88 9.80 -3.62 -2.18
C ALA A 88 8.76 -4.69 -2.55
N ILE A 89 9.14 -5.69 -3.35
CA ILE A 89 8.26 -6.82 -3.68
C ILE A 89 7.86 -7.57 -2.40
N ALA A 90 8.82 -7.84 -1.51
CA ALA A 90 8.55 -8.50 -0.23
C ALA A 90 7.60 -7.67 0.66
N THR A 91 7.81 -6.35 0.75
CA THR A 91 6.95 -5.44 1.51
C THR A 91 5.54 -5.40 0.92
N PHE A 92 5.38 -5.34 -0.41
CA PHE A 92 4.08 -5.36 -1.07
C PHE A 92 3.35 -6.68 -0.86
N ASN A 93 4.04 -7.81 -1.00
CA ASN A 93 3.46 -9.13 -0.71
C ASN A 93 2.97 -9.23 0.75
N SER A 94 3.68 -8.59 1.69
CA SER A 94 3.29 -8.52 3.10
C SER A 94 2.05 -7.66 3.39
N LEU A 95 1.63 -6.80 2.45
CA LEU A 95 0.37 -6.05 2.54
C LEU A 95 -0.85 -6.94 2.27
N GLN A 96 -0.65 -8.09 1.62
CA GLN A 96 -1.73 -9.02 1.23
C GLN A 96 -2.86 -8.30 0.46
N VAL A 97 -2.48 -7.48 -0.53
CA VAL A 97 -3.40 -6.73 -1.40
C VAL A 97 -4.35 -7.71 -2.12
N LYS A 98 -5.67 -7.47 -2.05
CA LYS A 98 -6.69 -8.35 -2.64
C LYS A 98 -7.81 -7.57 -3.34
N HIS A 99 -8.44 -8.22 -4.32
CA HIS A 99 -9.62 -7.71 -5.04
C HIS A 99 -9.43 -6.26 -5.52
N VAL A 100 -10.39 -5.36 -5.25
CA VAL A 100 -10.36 -3.94 -5.65
C VAL A 100 -9.09 -3.19 -5.21
N GLN A 101 -8.39 -3.69 -4.18
CA GLN A 101 -7.12 -3.09 -3.78
C GLN A 101 -6.01 -3.30 -4.83
N MET A 102 -6.11 -4.35 -5.65
CA MET A 102 -5.16 -4.59 -6.75
C MET A 102 -5.26 -3.49 -7.81
N ASP A 103 -6.48 -3.02 -8.11
CA ASP A 103 -6.67 -1.89 -9.02
C ASP A 103 -5.98 -0.64 -8.48
N THR A 104 -6.31 -0.30 -7.23
CA THR A 104 -5.87 0.94 -6.60
C THR A 104 -4.40 0.96 -6.16
N LEU A 105 -3.76 -0.18 -5.88
CA LEU A 105 -2.41 -0.24 -5.33
C LEU A 105 -1.36 -0.86 -6.27
N SER A 106 -1.77 -1.44 -7.40
CA SER A 106 -0.82 -2.03 -8.37
C SER A 106 0.22 -1.03 -8.88
N TYR A 107 -0.16 0.26 -9.00
CA TYR A 107 0.73 1.34 -9.44
C TYR A 107 1.95 1.56 -8.54
N LEU A 108 1.93 1.06 -7.29
CA LEU A 108 3.05 1.22 -6.35
C LEU A 108 4.30 0.45 -6.81
N LEU A 109 4.11 -0.70 -7.46
CA LEU A 109 5.20 -1.54 -7.95
C LEU A 109 5.31 -1.58 -9.46
N LEU A 110 4.19 -1.67 -10.18
CA LEU A 110 4.17 -2.02 -11.60
C LEU A 110 5.07 -1.11 -12.48
N PRO A 111 5.03 0.24 -12.35
CA PRO A 111 5.89 1.13 -13.13
C PRO A 111 7.38 0.95 -12.84
N SER A 112 7.73 0.59 -11.60
CA SER A 112 9.13 0.38 -11.20
C SER A 112 9.65 -0.97 -11.70
N LEU A 113 8.83 -2.02 -11.66
CA LEU A 113 9.17 -3.34 -12.19
C LEU A 113 9.43 -3.27 -13.70
N LEU A 114 8.56 -2.59 -14.44
CA LEU A 114 8.71 -2.41 -15.88
C LEU A 114 9.98 -1.64 -16.26
N ARG A 115 10.28 -0.55 -15.54
CA ARG A 115 11.47 0.29 -15.81
C ARG A 115 12.79 -0.42 -15.53
N LEU A 116 12.80 -1.34 -14.56
CA LEU A 116 14.01 -2.06 -14.13
C LEU A 116 14.16 -3.45 -14.78
N GLY A 117 13.21 -3.87 -15.63
CA GLY A 117 13.28 -5.12 -16.37
C GLY A 117 12.76 -6.37 -15.63
N PHE A 118 12.02 -6.20 -14.52
CA PHE A 118 11.38 -7.30 -13.77
C PHE A 118 10.07 -7.73 -14.44
N PHE A 119 10.16 -8.23 -15.66
CA PHE A 119 8.99 -8.55 -16.49
C PHE A 119 8.17 -9.72 -15.96
N SER A 120 8.79 -10.72 -15.32
CA SER A 120 8.10 -11.85 -14.70
C SER A 120 7.13 -11.39 -13.60
N GLU A 121 7.62 -10.55 -12.69
CA GLU A 121 6.86 -10.02 -11.58
C GLU A 121 5.81 -9.03 -12.07
N ALA A 122 6.16 -8.18 -13.05
CA ALA A 122 5.21 -7.28 -13.68
C ALA A 122 4.06 -8.03 -14.35
N MET A 123 4.36 -9.09 -15.13
CA MET A 123 3.35 -9.94 -15.76
C MET A 123 2.42 -10.58 -14.74
N LEU A 124 2.96 -11.10 -13.64
CA LEU A 124 2.15 -11.70 -12.57
C LEU A 124 1.19 -10.67 -11.94
N GLN A 125 1.67 -9.44 -11.71
CA GLN A 125 0.81 -8.35 -11.22
C GLN A 125 -0.28 -7.99 -12.25
N CYS A 126 0.05 -7.89 -13.53
CA CYS A 126 -0.92 -7.64 -14.59
C CYS A 126 -2.00 -8.72 -14.66
N GLU A 127 -1.63 -10.00 -14.54
CA GLU A 127 -2.59 -11.10 -14.54
C GLU A 127 -3.50 -11.07 -13.30
N HIS A 128 -2.99 -10.64 -12.13
CA HIS A 128 -3.82 -10.44 -10.95
C HIS A 128 -4.85 -9.32 -11.14
N VAL A 129 -4.43 -8.19 -11.69
CA VAL A 129 -5.34 -7.05 -12.00
C VAL A 129 -6.39 -7.50 -13.02
N LYS A 130 -5.97 -8.09 -14.14
CA LYS A 130 -6.87 -8.60 -15.19
C LYS A 130 -7.89 -9.63 -14.66
N ARG A 131 -7.45 -10.57 -13.82
CA ARG A 131 -8.35 -11.55 -13.18
C ARG A 131 -9.39 -10.85 -12.29
N MET A 132 -8.97 -9.83 -11.56
CA MET A 132 -9.86 -9.04 -10.72
C MET A 132 -10.91 -8.29 -11.54
N HIS A 133 -10.54 -7.58 -12.63
CA HIS A 133 -11.53 -6.89 -13.47
C HIS A 133 -12.54 -7.86 -14.11
N ARG A 134 -12.08 -9.04 -14.58
CA ARG A 134 -12.99 -10.08 -15.09
C ARG A 134 -13.96 -10.59 -14.03
N GLY A 135 -13.47 -10.80 -12.81
CA GLY A 135 -14.29 -11.18 -11.67
C GLY A 135 -15.32 -10.10 -11.34
N ALA A 136 -14.88 -8.85 -11.26
CA ALA A 136 -15.73 -7.70 -10.97
C ALA A 136 -16.85 -7.51 -12.02
N ALA A 137 -16.53 -7.63 -13.31
CA ALA A 137 -17.53 -7.54 -14.38
C ALA A 137 -18.62 -8.61 -14.26
N ARG A 138 -18.21 -9.85 -13.95
CA ARG A 138 -19.14 -10.95 -13.72
C ARG A 138 -20.02 -10.70 -12.48
N GLU A 139 -19.40 -10.35 -11.36
CA GLU A 139 -20.10 -10.05 -10.11
C GLU A 139 -21.08 -8.87 -10.30
N ALA A 140 -20.69 -7.81 -11.01
CA ALA A 140 -21.55 -6.67 -11.29
C ALA A 140 -22.81 -7.08 -12.06
N SER A 141 -22.69 -7.97 -13.06
CA SER A 141 -23.85 -8.51 -13.77
C SER A 141 -24.76 -9.36 -12.86
N GLU A 142 -24.19 -10.22 -12.00
CA GLU A 142 -24.96 -11.07 -11.10
C GLU A 142 -25.69 -10.24 -10.01
N TRP A 143 -25.00 -9.25 -9.42
CA TRP A 143 -25.56 -8.40 -8.38
C TRP A 143 -26.56 -7.38 -8.89
N SER A 144 -26.37 -6.84 -10.09
CA SER A 144 -27.37 -5.95 -10.72
C SER A 144 -28.67 -6.70 -11.02
N ALA A 145 -28.60 -7.91 -11.59
CA ALA A 145 -29.78 -8.74 -11.83
C ALA A 145 -30.51 -9.08 -10.52
N LYS A 146 -29.76 -9.43 -9.46
CA LYS A 146 -30.34 -9.69 -8.14
C LYS A 146 -30.99 -8.45 -7.52
N ALA A 147 -30.37 -7.27 -7.65
CA ALA A 147 -30.93 -6.02 -7.16
C ALA A 147 -32.25 -5.68 -7.86
N ILE A 148 -32.34 -5.90 -9.18
CA ILE A 148 -33.58 -5.74 -9.96
C ILE A 148 -34.66 -6.71 -9.46
N ALA A 149 -34.33 -7.98 -9.26
CA ALA A 149 -35.27 -9.00 -8.78
C ALA A 149 -35.83 -8.67 -7.37
N LEU A 150 -35.06 -7.95 -6.55
CA LEU A 150 -35.47 -7.50 -5.21
C LEU A 150 -36.14 -6.12 -5.21
N GLY A 151 -36.35 -5.50 -6.39
CA GLY A 151 -36.95 -4.17 -6.51
C GLY A 151 -36.03 -3.00 -6.14
N ASN A 152 -34.72 -3.24 -5.95
CA ASN A 152 -33.73 -2.21 -5.65
C ASN A 152 -33.08 -1.66 -6.93
N TYR A 153 -33.86 -0.89 -7.70
CA TYR A 153 -33.42 -0.36 -8.99
C TYR A 153 -32.30 0.68 -8.89
N MET A 154 -32.28 1.47 -7.81
CA MET A 154 -31.23 2.46 -7.53
C MET A 154 -29.87 1.77 -7.43
N GLN A 155 -29.76 0.72 -6.61
CA GLN A 155 -28.52 -0.03 -6.46
C GLN A 155 -28.10 -0.72 -7.75
N ALA A 156 -29.05 -1.24 -8.53
CA ALA A 156 -28.76 -1.83 -9.82
C ALA A 156 -28.14 -0.81 -10.80
N ALA A 157 -28.70 0.41 -10.85
CA ALA A 157 -28.18 1.50 -11.66
C ALA A 157 -26.77 1.92 -11.21
N GLU A 158 -26.52 2.01 -9.90
CA GLU A 158 -25.20 2.32 -9.35
C GLU A 158 -24.16 1.26 -9.71
N ILE A 159 -24.50 -0.02 -9.64
CA ILE A 159 -23.59 -1.13 -9.99
C ILE A 159 -23.19 -1.05 -11.47
N VAL A 160 -24.17 -0.88 -12.36
CA VAL A 160 -23.93 -0.76 -13.80
C VAL A 160 -23.11 0.48 -14.11
N HIS A 161 -23.43 1.61 -13.47
CA HIS A 161 -22.68 2.85 -13.63
C HIS A 161 -21.23 2.69 -13.15
N PHE A 162 -21.01 2.10 -11.98
CA PHE A 162 -19.66 1.86 -11.46
C PHE A 162 -18.85 0.95 -12.37
N GLN A 163 -19.46 -0.13 -12.89
CA GLN A 163 -18.80 -1.03 -13.83
C GLN A 163 -18.35 -0.29 -15.10
N GLY A 164 -19.29 0.35 -15.79
CA GLY A 164 -18.99 0.99 -17.08
C GLY A 164 -18.16 2.27 -16.99
N ALA A 165 -18.24 3.03 -15.89
CA ALA A 165 -17.52 4.30 -15.77
C ALA A 165 -16.14 4.19 -15.11
N ARG A 166 -15.91 3.14 -14.29
CA ARG A 166 -14.68 3.03 -13.48
C ARG A 166 -13.91 1.72 -13.62
N MET A 167 -14.57 0.62 -13.98
CA MET A 167 -13.94 -0.70 -14.03
C MET A 167 -13.65 -1.20 -15.44
N ASP A 168 -14.46 -0.81 -16.42
CA ASP A 168 -14.25 -1.08 -17.84
C ASP A 168 -13.31 0.00 -18.42
N VAL A 169 -12.00 -0.27 -18.36
CA VAL A 169 -10.95 0.53 -19.02
C VAL A 169 -10.48 -0.20 -20.27
#